data_AF-A0A7S2KUR0-F1
#
_entry.id   AF-A0A7S2KUR0-F1
#
_cell.length_a   1.000
_cell.length_b   1.000
_cell.length_c   1.000
_cell.angle_alpha   90.00
_cell.angle_beta   90.00
_cell.angle_gamma   90.00
#
_symmetry.space_group_name_H-M   'P 1'
#
loop_
_entity.id
_entity.type
_entity.pdbx_description
1 polymer ?
#
loop_
_entity_poly.entity_id
_entity_poly.type
_entity_poly.pdbx_seq_one_letter_code
_entity_poly.pdbx_strand_id
1 'polypeptide(L)'
;AGNEEGCVAHAAGWFAGRVALLSRGARSCSFVVKVRNAELAGAAAALLYDNTAITQIKLIGISASATRPGIPAWLIPKMDGENMVTKIGAEGDCHVACQWTPAEVWFNQPADFNRSNDTVTLRNTGDALLTWTFE
;
A
#
# COMPACT_ATOMS: atom_id res chain seq x y z
N ALA A 1 2.95 16.35 16.11
CA ALA A 1 3.93 15.47 15.44
C ALA A 1 4.21 14.32 16.37
N GLY A 2 3.82 13.11 16.01
CA GLY A 2 3.97 11.92 16.83
C GLY A 2 3.52 10.65 16.10
N ASN A 3 4.45 9.70 15.96
CA ASN A 3 4.30 8.33 15.48
C ASN A 3 3.44 8.14 14.21
N GLU A 4 3.52 9.08 13.26
CA GLU A 4 2.84 9.01 11.96
C GLU A 4 3.26 7.78 11.15
N GLU A 5 4.48 7.31 11.41
CA GLU A 5 5.03 6.12 10.80
C GLU A 5 4.47 4.82 11.41
N GLY A 6 3.87 4.85 12.61
CA GLY A 6 3.43 3.64 13.32
C GLY A 6 4.58 2.74 13.81
N CYS A 7 5.78 3.28 13.97
CA CYS A 7 6.97 2.54 14.38
C CYS A 7 6.99 2.17 15.86
N VAL A 8 6.32 2.97 16.69
CA VAL A 8 6.07 2.64 18.10
C VAL A 8 4.59 2.33 18.32
N ALA A 9 4.24 1.80 19.48
CA ALA A 9 2.83 1.55 19.81
C ALA A 9 2.06 2.87 19.93
N HIS A 10 0.84 2.88 19.39
CA HIS A 10 -0.13 3.93 19.68
C HIS A 10 -0.89 3.59 20.98
N ALA A 11 -1.51 4.59 21.60
CA ALA A 11 -2.39 4.35 22.73
C ALA A 11 -3.53 3.40 22.33
N ALA A 12 -3.96 2.55 23.26
CA ALA A 12 -5.10 1.66 23.03
C ALA A 12 -6.35 2.46 22.66
N GLY A 13 -7.06 2.03 21.62
CA GLY A 13 -8.26 2.70 21.12
C GLY A 13 -8.02 3.95 20.27
N TRP A 14 -6.75 4.34 20.01
CA TRP A 14 -6.43 5.49 19.16
C TRP A 14 -7.07 5.43 17.77
N PHE A 15 -7.20 4.22 17.22
CA PHE A 15 -7.83 3.97 15.91
C PHE A 15 -9.15 3.21 16.01
N ALA A 16 -9.83 3.19 17.16
CA ALA A 16 -11.00 2.34 17.40
C ALA A 16 -12.04 2.41 16.26
N GLY A 17 -12.15 1.33 15.47
CA GLY A 17 -13.08 1.20 14.35
C GLY A 17 -12.75 2.02 13.10
N ARG A 18 -11.61 2.70 13.07
CA ARG A 18 -11.16 3.58 11.98
C ARG A 18 -10.06 2.93 11.14
N VAL A 19 -9.82 3.49 9.95
CA VAL A 19 -8.67 3.13 9.11
C VAL A 19 -7.47 3.96 9.55
N ALA A 20 -6.37 3.31 9.90
CA ALA A 20 -5.13 3.99 10.26
C ALA A 20 -4.38 4.46 9.00
N LEU A 21 -4.14 5.76 8.87
CA LEU A 21 -3.27 6.31 7.83
C LEU A 21 -1.84 6.46 8.38
N LEU A 22 -0.89 5.75 7.77
CA LEU A 22 0.49 5.67 8.23
C LEU A 22 1.46 6.06 7.11
N SER A 23 2.54 6.76 7.44
CA SER A 23 3.58 7.07 6.48
C SER A 23 4.61 5.94 6.36
N ARG A 24 5.07 5.69 5.14
CA ARG A 24 6.30 4.94 4.93
C ARG A 24 7.47 5.77 5.45
N GLY A 25 8.33 5.13 6.23
CA GLY A 25 9.27 5.85 7.08
C GLY A 25 10.55 5.08 7.35
N ALA A 26 11.12 5.31 8.53
CA ALA A 26 12.44 4.83 8.92
C ALA A 26 12.71 3.36 8.57
N ARG A 27 13.95 3.10 8.13
CA ARG A 27 14.48 1.76 7.77
C ARG A 27 14.42 0.73 8.92
N SER A 28 14.16 1.18 10.14
CA SER A 28 14.09 0.37 11.36
C SER A 28 12.73 -0.30 11.59
N CYS A 29 11.69 0.04 10.84
CA CYS A 29 10.35 -0.50 11.05
C CYS A 29 9.77 -1.11 9.77
N SER A 30 9.42 -2.41 9.83
CA SER A 30 8.78 -3.10 8.72
C SER A 30 7.31 -2.72 8.60
N PHE A 31 6.73 -2.89 7.41
CA PHE A 31 5.30 -2.68 7.18
C PHE A 31 4.43 -3.53 8.11
N VAL A 32 4.88 -4.76 8.44
CA VAL A 32 4.20 -5.64 9.38
C VAL A 32 4.10 -5.02 10.78
N VAL A 33 5.19 -4.43 11.28
CA VAL A 33 5.19 -3.78 12.61
C VAL A 33 4.23 -2.59 12.63
N LYS A 34 4.24 -1.77 11.58
CA LYS A 34 3.33 -0.62 11.44
C LYS A 34 1.86 -1.02 11.55
N VAL A 35 1.46 -2.00 10.74
CA VAL A 35 0.07 -2.48 10.71
C VAL A 35 -0.29 -3.18 12.01
N ARG A 36 0.63 -3.94 12.62
CA ARG A 36 0.40 -4.58 13.92
C ARG A 36 0.19 -3.57 15.05
N ASN A 37 0.95 -2.48 15.06
CA ASN A 37 0.77 -1.42 16.06
C ASN A 37 -0.58 -0.70 15.89
N ALA A 38 -1.03 -0.49 14.64
CA ALA A 38 -2.35 0.06 14.37
C ALA A 38 -3.48 -0.89 14.80
N GLU A 39 -3.34 -2.19 14.52
CA GLU A 39 -4.27 -3.24 14.95
C GLU A 39 -4.40 -3.27 16.48
N LEU A 40 -3.28 -3.26 17.21
CA LEU A 40 -3.28 -3.23 18.68
C LEU A 40 -3.91 -1.94 19.25
N ALA A 41 -3.91 -0.86 18.47
CA ALA A 41 -4.58 0.39 18.81
C ALA A 41 -6.06 0.45 18.36
N GLY A 42 -6.61 -0.66 17.83
CA GLY A 42 -8.03 -0.82 17.52
C GLY A 42 -8.43 -0.46 16.09
N ALA A 43 -7.45 -0.31 15.17
CA ALA A 43 -7.74 -0.03 13.76
C ALA A 43 -8.52 -1.17 13.10
N ALA A 44 -9.47 -0.84 12.22
CA ALA A 44 -10.19 -1.80 11.40
C ALA A 44 -9.43 -2.17 10.11
N ALA A 45 -8.56 -1.28 9.64
CA ALA A 45 -7.68 -1.46 8.49
C ALA A 45 -6.50 -0.47 8.55
N ALA A 46 -5.49 -0.66 7.70
CA ALA A 46 -4.37 0.27 7.56
C ALA A 46 -4.13 0.71 6.11
N LEU A 47 -3.91 2.00 5.91
CA LEU A 47 -3.40 2.58 4.68
C LEU A 47 -2.01 3.13 4.93
N LEU A 48 -1.05 2.67 4.15
CA LEU A 48 0.31 3.15 4.17
C LEU A 48 0.54 3.99 2.93
N TYR A 49 1.07 5.20 3.06
CA TYR A 49 1.49 5.98 1.89
C TYR A 49 3.00 6.00 1.74
N ASP A 50 3.47 5.86 0.51
CA ASP A 50 4.90 5.84 0.22
C ASP A 50 5.56 7.19 0.56
N ASN A 51 6.86 7.18 0.88
CA ASN A 51 7.65 8.40 1.08
C ASN A 51 8.37 8.85 -0.20
N THR A 52 8.30 8.02 -1.24
CA THR A 52 8.80 8.32 -2.58
C THR A 52 7.64 8.34 -3.57
N ALA A 53 7.71 9.19 -4.59
CA ALA A 53 6.81 9.09 -5.72
C ALA A 53 7.01 7.72 -6.38
N ILE A 54 5.95 6.91 -6.44
CA ILE A 54 6.00 5.60 -7.07
C ILE A 54 5.99 5.83 -8.58
N THR A 55 7.16 5.88 -9.18
CA THR A 55 7.35 5.94 -10.64
C THR A 55 7.66 4.57 -11.24
N GLN A 56 7.85 3.58 -10.38
CA GLN A 56 8.23 2.22 -10.72
C GLN A 56 7.60 1.25 -9.75
N ILE A 57 7.40 0.05 -10.24
CA ILE A 57 6.85 -1.08 -9.54
C ILE A 57 7.91 -1.61 -8.58
N LYS A 58 7.59 -1.68 -7.29
CA LYS A 58 8.53 -2.10 -6.25
C LYS A 58 7.90 -3.18 -5.39
N LEU A 59 8.67 -4.23 -5.12
CA LEU A 59 8.28 -5.22 -4.13
C LEU A 59 8.23 -4.55 -2.75
N ILE A 60 7.08 -4.63 -2.10
CA ILE A 60 6.90 -4.14 -0.73
C ILE A 60 7.40 -5.23 0.20
N GLY A 61 8.47 -4.95 0.94
CA GLY A 61 9.12 -5.94 1.79
C GLY A 61 8.18 -6.46 2.88
N ILE A 62 7.69 -7.69 2.73
CA ILE A 62 7.05 -8.42 3.82
C ILE A 62 8.17 -8.93 4.73
N SER A 63 8.15 -8.60 6.02
CA SER A 63 9.01 -9.33 6.96
C SER A 63 8.38 -10.70 7.19
N ALA A 64 9.15 -11.78 7.07
CA ALA A 64 8.74 -13.17 7.37
C ALA A 64 8.52 -13.41 8.89
N SER A 65 7.90 -12.45 9.57
CA SER A 65 7.62 -12.49 10.99
C SER A 65 6.38 -13.34 11.26
N ALA A 66 6.40 -14.11 12.36
CA ALA A 66 5.26 -14.88 12.86
C ALA A 66 4.05 -14.01 13.27
N THR A 67 4.22 -12.69 13.30
CA THR A 67 3.23 -11.71 13.77
C THR A 67 2.54 -11.01 12.59
N ARG A 68 1.92 -11.79 11.69
CA ARG A 68 1.14 -11.22 10.58
C ARG A 68 -0.09 -10.48 11.14
N PRO A 69 -0.37 -9.24 10.72
CA PRO A 69 -1.55 -8.51 11.18
C PRO A 69 -2.84 -9.19 10.72
N GLY A 70 -3.90 -9.11 11.54
CA GLY A 70 -5.22 -9.66 11.22
C GLY A 70 -6.12 -8.71 10.43
N ILE A 71 -5.74 -7.44 10.32
CA ILE A 71 -6.48 -6.39 9.59
C ILE A 71 -5.93 -6.24 8.16
N PRO A 72 -6.78 -5.90 7.19
CA PRO A 72 -6.31 -5.63 5.84
C PRO A 72 -5.46 -4.35 5.80
N ALA A 73 -4.47 -4.35 4.91
CA ALA A 73 -3.57 -3.21 4.73
C ALA A 73 -3.19 -3.02 3.27
N TRP A 74 -3.06 -1.76 2.83
CA TRP A 74 -2.67 -1.40 1.47
C TRP A 74 -1.59 -0.31 1.47
N LEU A 75 -0.74 -0.32 0.43
CA LEU A 75 0.15 0.79 0.13
C LEU A 75 -0.47 1.65 -0.97
N ILE A 76 -0.48 2.97 -0.77
CA ILE A 76 -0.93 3.98 -1.73
C ILE A 76 0.22 4.91 -2.14
N PRO A 77 0.09 5.58 -3.30
CA PRO A 77 1.07 6.59 -3.72
C PRO A 77 1.25 7.71 -2.69
N LYS A 78 2.48 8.24 -2.63
CA LYS A 78 2.84 9.37 -1.75
C LYS A 78 1.85 10.53 -1.85
N MET A 79 1.56 10.96 -3.07
CA MET A 79 0.72 12.13 -3.34
C MET A 79 -0.70 11.95 -2.79
N ASP A 80 -1.28 10.75 -2.95
CA ASP A 80 -2.62 10.46 -2.43
C ASP A 80 -2.63 10.47 -0.90
N GLY A 81 -1.60 9.92 -0.26
CA GLY A 81 -1.45 9.96 1.19
C GLY A 81 -1.28 11.38 1.74
N GLU A 82 -0.44 12.20 1.11
CA GLU A 82 -0.25 13.61 1.50
C GLU A 82 -1.55 14.39 1.39
N ASN A 83 -2.31 14.18 0.30
CA ASN A 83 -3.63 14.79 0.12
C ASN A 83 -4.62 14.36 1.22
N MET A 84 -4.59 13.08 1.64
CA MET A 84 -5.41 12.60 2.75
C MET A 84 -5.01 13.23 4.09
N VAL A 85 -3.71 13.36 4.37
CA VAL A 85 -3.22 14.06 5.58
C VAL A 85 -3.73 15.50 5.62
N THR A 86 -3.65 16.23 4.50
CA THR A 86 -4.18 17.59 4.39
C THR A 86 -5.68 17.62 4.64
N LYS A 87 -6.46 16.72 4.03
CA LYS A 87 -7.91 16.64 4.24
C LYS A 87 -8.28 16.34 5.69
N ILE A 88 -7.63 15.35 6.32
CA ILE A 88 -7.87 15.01 7.73
C ILE A 88 -7.54 16.21 8.64
N GLY A 89 -6.46 16.94 8.36
CA GLY A 89 -6.10 18.14 9.11
C GLY A 89 -7.10 19.29 8.97
N ALA A 90 -7.84 19.35 7.87
CA ALA A 90 -8.84 20.39 7.60
C ALA A 90 -10.26 20.01 8.08
N GLU A 91 -10.66 18.74 7.91
CA GLU A 91 -12.04 18.27 8.06
C GLU A 91 -12.24 17.36 9.29
N GLY A 92 -11.15 16.91 9.92
CA GLY A 92 -11.17 16.06 11.13
C GLY A 92 -11.32 14.57 10.84
N ASP A 93 -12.01 14.18 9.77
CA ASP A 93 -12.18 12.78 9.34
C ASP A 93 -12.17 12.67 7.80
N CYS A 94 -11.79 11.49 7.27
CA CYS A 94 -11.81 11.18 5.84
C CYS A 94 -12.41 9.79 5.63
N HIS A 95 -13.43 9.67 4.78
CA HIS A 95 -13.99 8.38 4.39
C HIS A 95 -13.19 7.78 3.23
N VAL A 96 -12.82 6.51 3.39
CA VAL A 96 -12.05 5.76 2.39
C VAL A 96 -12.86 4.55 1.96
N ALA A 97 -12.96 4.35 0.64
CA ALA A 97 -13.47 3.12 0.05
C ALA A 97 -12.40 2.54 -0.88
N CYS A 98 -12.01 1.28 -0.65
CA CYS A 98 -11.13 0.53 -1.53
C CYS A 98 -11.97 -0.45 -2.34
N GLN A 99 -12.07 -0.24 -3.66
CA GLN A 99 -12.72 -1.16 -4.59
C GLN A 99 -11.64 -1.79 -5.47
N TRP A 100 -11.61 -3.13 -5.55
CA TRP A 100 -10.79 -3.85 -6.51
C TRP A 100 -11.68 -4.31 -7.68
N THR A 101 -11.33 -3.91 -8.90
CA THR A 101 -11.77 -4.62 -10.10
C THR A 101 -10.55 -5.35 -10.62
N PRO A 102 -10.56 -6.69 -10.76
CA PRO A 102 -9.38 -7.40 -11.24
C PRO A 102 -9.02 -6.95 -12.65
N ALA A 103 -7.74 -6.63 -12.87
CA ALA A 103 -7.18 -6.40 -14.18
C ALA A 103 -6.70 -7.75 -14.75
N GLU A 104 -7.36 -8.25 -15.79
CA GLU A 104 -6.95 -9.47 -16.47
C GLU A 104 -5.91 -9.13 -17.56
N VAL A 105 -4.69 -9.67 -17.43
CA VAL A 105 -3.60 -9.46 -18.40
C VAL A 105 -3.41 -10.73 -19.22
N TRP A 106 -3.83 -10.69 -20.48
CA TRP A 106 -3.62 -11.78 -21.44
C TRP A 106 -2.28 -11.61 -22.15
N PHE A 107 -1.40 -12.60 -22.00
CA PHE A 107 -0.23 -12.75 -22.87
C PHE A 107 -0.57 -13.76 -23.95
N ASN A 108 -0.59 -13.34 -25.21
CA ASN A 108 -0.79 -14.27 -26.33
C ASN A 108 0.48 -15.12 -26.48
N GLN A 109 0.46 -16.34 -25.95
CA GLN A 109 1.64 -17.20 -25.83
C GLN A 109 1.66 -18.22 -26.98
N PRO A 110 2.66 -18.23 -27.89
CA PRO A 110 2.88 -19.36 -28.80
C PRO A 110 3.38 -20.57 -28.02
N ALA A 111 2.99 -21.78 -28.45
CA ALA A 111 3.17 -23.03 -27.71
C ALA A 111 4.65 -23.49 -27.50
N ASP A 112 5.63 -22.84 -28.12
CA ASP A 112 6.99 -23.37 -28.23
C ASP A 112 8.05 -22.44 -27.63
N PHE A 113 8.35 -22.59 -26.33
CA PHE A 113 9.51 -21.95 -25.70
C PHE A 113 10.44 -22.99 -25.07
N ASN A 114 11.57 -23.22 -25.74
CA ASN A 114 12.70 -23.98 -25.18
C ASN A 114 14.01 -23.16 -25.13
N ARG A 115 13.98 -21.82 -25.14
CA ARG A 115 15.18 -21.00 -24.84
C ARG A 115 14.84 -19.70 -24.11
N SER A 116 15.66 -19.40 -23.11
CA SER A 116 15.60 -18.24 -22.22
C SER A 116 16.04 -16.94 -22.90
N ASN A 117 15.48 -15.81 -22.41
CA ASN A 117 15.92 -14.40 -22.56
C ASN A 117 15.06 -13.47 -23.44
N ASP A 118 13.83 -13.85 -23.78
CA ASP A 118 12.97 -12.95 -24.56
C ASP A 118 12.35 -11.85 -23.69
N THR A 119 12.50 -10.61 -24.17
CA THR A 119 12.00 -9.41 -23.50
C THR A 119 10.52 -9.24 -23.84
N VAL A 120 9.62 -9.49 -22.88
CA VAL A 120 8.19 -9.23 -23.04
C VAL A 120 7.96 -7.72 -23.08
N THR A 121 7.56 -7.21 -24.25
CA THR A 121 7.26 -5.78 -24.43
C THR A 121 5.75 -5.58 -24.37
N LEU A 122 5.28 -4.90 -23.33
CA LEU A 122 3.89 -4.51 -23.19
C LEU A 122 3.70 -3.12 -23.81
N ARG A 123 2.89 -3.03 -24.86
CA ARG A 123 2.57 -1.77 -25.55
C ARG A 123 1.08 -1.48 -25.43
N ASN A 124 0.78 -0.26 -25.02
CA ASN A 124 -0.58 0.26 -25.03
C ASN A 124 -0.95 0.68 -26.46
N THR A 125 -2.01 0.09 -27.03
CA THR A 125 -2.49 0.45 -28.38
C THR A 125 -3.78 1.29 -28.35
N GLY A 126 -4.25 1.70 -27.17
CA GLY A 126 -5.39 2.59 -27.01
C GLY A 126 -5.02 3.99 -26.49
N ASP A 127 -6.00 4.88 -26.45
CA ASP A 127 -5.81 6.31 -26.13
C ASP A 127 -5.65 6.63 -24.63
N ALA A 128 -5.90 5.65 -23.76
CA ALA A 128 -5.87 5.80 -22.29
C ALA A 128 -4.58 5.21 -21.69
N LEU A 129 -3.93 5.91 -20.75
CA LEU A 129 -2.65 5.48 -20.13
C LEU A 129 -2.78 4.17 -19.34
N LEU A 130 -1.78 3.28 -19.48
CA LEU A 130 -1.66 2.05 -18.71
C LEU A 130 -1.09 2.39 -17.32
N THR A 131 -1.93 2.31 -16.28
CA THR A 131 -1.49 2.51 -14.89
C THR A 131 -1.17 1.17 -14.26
N TRP A 132 0.10 0.98 -13.94
CA TRP A 132 0.68 -0.24 -13.42
C TRP A 132 0.47 -0.36 -11.91
N THR A 133 -0.58 -1.07 -11.49
CA THR A 133 -0.82 -1.46 -10.09
C THR A 133 -0.33 -2.88 -9.87
N PHE A 134 0.59 -3.08 -8.92
CA PHE A 134 1.11 -4.39 -8.54
C PHE A 134 0.58 -4.73 -7.16
N GLU A 135 -0.10 -5.88 -7.07
CA GLU A 135 -0.52 -6.51 -5.83
C GLU A 135 0.68 -6.98 -4.98
#